data_AF-F3KK56-F1
#
_entry.id   AF-F3KK56-F1
#
_cell.length_a   1.000
_cell.length_b   1.000
_cell.length_c   1.000
_cell.angle_alpha   90.00
_cell.angle_beta   90.00
_cell.angle_gamma   90.00
#
_symmetry.space_group_name_H-M   'P 1'
#
loop_
_entity.id
_entity.type
_entity.pdbx_description
1 polymer ?
#
loop_
_entity_poly.entity_id
_entity_poly.type
_entity_poly.pdbx_seq_one_letter_code
_entity_poly.pdbx_strand_id
1 'polypeptide(L)'
;MISVNNSTDVLPALISIAIENSLNNISNTVCESVGNLLYEKYNSYFYNCLEHPEYLVDILKIEFGDGYLSIIKNINKRLEEFSYQDPIKKFLLGINQ
;
A
#
# COMPACT_ATOMS: atom_id res chain seq x y z
N MET A 1 12.51 -17.48 19.92
CA MET A 1 12.63 -16.10 20.43
C MET A 1 13.12 -15.25 19.26
N ILE A 2 12.23 -14.51 18.62
CA ILE A 2 12.65 -13.53 17.61
C ILE A 2 12.83 -12.21 18.35
N SER A 3 14.04 -11.66 18.24
CA SER A 3 14.45 -10.40 18.83
C SER A 3 13.60 -9.28 18.23
N VAL A 4 12.67 -8.75 19.01
CA VAL A 4 11.98 -7.49 18.72
C VAL A 4 12.98 -6.39 19.06
N ASN A 5 13.66 -5.82 18.06
CA ASN A 5 14.43 -4.58 18.17
C ASN A 5 14.75 -4.03 16.76
N ASN A 6 13.89 -3.16 16.23
CA ASN A 6 14.29 -1.87 15.63
C ASN A 6 13.07 -1.11 15.07
N SER A 7 13.02 0.18 15.34
CA SER A 7 11.99 1.13 14.92
C SER A 7 11.85 1.32 13.40
N THR A 8 12.69 0.67 12.59
CA THR A 8 12.79 0.85 11.14
C THR A 8 11.71 0.14 10.33
N ASP A 9 11.14 -0.96 10.85
CA ASP A 9 10.21 -1.81 10.08
C ASP A 9 8.73 -1.50 10.33
N VAL A 10 8.42 -0.54 11.20
CA VAL A 10 7.03 -0.24 11.61
C VAL A 10 6.24 0.42 10.49
N LEU A 11 6.86 1.36 9.76
CA LEU A 11 6.15 2.14 8.73
C LEU A 11 5.86 1.35 7.46
N PRO A 12 6.81 0.60 6.89
CA PRO A 12 6.50 -0.15 5.69
C PRO A 12 5.56 -1.34 6.01
N ALA A 13 5.61 -1.91 7.23
CA ALA A 13 4.58 -2.85 7.70
C ALA A 13 3.20 -2.20 7.82
N LEU A 14 3.11 -0.99 8.36
CA LEU A 14 1.86 -0.22 8.44
C LEU A 14 1.29 0.05 7.03
N ILE A 15 2.13 0.40 6.05
CA ILE A 15 1.73 0.55 4.65
C ILE A 15 1.19 -0.76 4.10
N SER A 16 1.90 -1.88 4.27
CA SER A 16 1.45 -3.20 3.81
C SER A 16 0.06 -3.53 4.34
N ILE A 17 -0.12 -3.39 5.66
CA ILE A 17 -1.39 -3.67 6.34
C ILE A 17 -2.51 -2.74 5.85
N ALA A 18 -2.23 -1.46 5.63
CA ALA A 18 -3.23 -0.52 5.12
C ALA A 18 -3.69 -0.87 3.70
N ILE A 19 -2.76 -1.28 2.83
CA ILE A 19 -3.05 -1.72 1.46
C ILE A 19 -3.84 -3.03 1.49
N GLU A 20 -3.33 -4.05 2.18
CA GLU A 20 -3.96 -5.37 2.29
C GLU A 20 -5.38 -5.26 2.84
N ASN A 21 -5.59 -4.51 3.91
CA ASN A 21 -6.93 -4.32 4.47
C ASN A 21 -7.88 -3.52 3.57
N SER A 22 -7.34 -2.66 2.69
CA SER A 22 -8.17 -1.92 1.71
C SER A 22 -8.64 -2.85 0.59
N LEU A 23 -7.77 -3.77 0.15
CA LEU A 23 -8.07 -4.75 -0.90
C LEU A 23 -8.93 -5.90 -0.37
N ASN A 24 -8.64 -6.41 0.83
CA ASN A 24 -9.38 -7.49 1.48
C ASN A 24 -10.84 -7.10 1.81
N ASN A 25 -11.13 -5.81 1.97
CA ASN A 25 -12.50 -5.32 2.06
C ASN A 25 -13.33 -5.60 0.79
N ILE A 26 -12.67 -5.78 -0.36
CA ILE A 26 -13.31 -6.17 -1.61
C ILE A 26 -13.38 -7.70 -1.66
N SER A 27 -12.21 -8.36 -1.63
CA SER A 27 -12.08 -9.81 -1.40
C SER A 27 -10.61 -10.19 -1.18
N ASN A 28 -10.37 -11.35 -0.58
CA ASN A 28 -9.01 -11.90 -0.45
C ASN A 28 -8.35 -12.14 -1.82
N THR A 29 -9.12 -12.64 -2.80
CA THR A 29 -8.65 -12.86 -4.18
C THR A 29 -8.18 -11.57 -4.85
N VAL A 30 -8.82 -10.44 -4.55
CA VAL A 30 -8.39 -9.12 -5.05
C VAL A 30 -7.03 -8.73 -4.45
N CYS A 31 -6.84 -8.93 -3.15
CA CYS A 31 -5.55 -8.66 -2.51
C CYS A 31 -4.42 -9.51 -3.10
N GLU A 32 -4.69 -10.81 -3.32
CA GLU A 32 -3.75 -11.73 -3.96
C GLU A 32 -3.42 -11.33 -5.40
N SER A 33 -4.43 -10.98 -6.22
CA SER A 33 -4.25 -10.55 -7.62
C SER A 33 -3.31 -9.33 -7.70
N VAL A 34 -3.61 -8.28 -6.93
CA VAL A 34 -2.81 -7.05 -6.92
C VAL A 34 -1.39 -7.32 -6.41
N GLY A 35 -1.24 -8.14 -5.36
CA GLY A 35 0.06 -8.50 -4.82
C GLY A 35 0.92 -9.29 -5.82
N ASN A 36 0.31 -10.24 -6.53
CA ASN A 36 0.98 -11.01 -7.58
C ASN A 36 1.40 -10.11 -8.74
N LEU A 37 0.52 -9.23 -9.21
CA LEU A 37 0.84 -8.34 -10.32
C LEU A 37 1.94 -7.33 -9.95
N LEU A 38 1.94 -6.84 -8.71
CA LEU A 38 3.01 -6.00 -8.18
C LEU A 38 4.36 -6.72 -8.19
N TYR A 39 4.38 -7.99 -7.76
CA TYR A 39 5.58 -8.81 -7.79
C TYR A 39 6.04 -9.12 -9.21
N GLU A 40 5.13 -9.49 -10.11
CA GLU A 40 5.46 -9.81 -11.51
C GLU A 40 6.04 -8.61 -12.26
N LYS A 41 5.47 -7.41 -12.06
CA LYS A 41 5.87 -6.21 -12.81
C LYS A 41 7.10 -5.51 -12.23
N TYR A 42 7.23 -5.48 -10.90
CA TYR A 42 8.23 -4.67 -10.21
C TYR A 42 9.15 -5.46 -9.27
N ASN A 43 8.97 -6.78 -9.14
CA ASN A 43 9.66 -7.61 -8.15
C ASN A 43 9.57 -7.00 -6.74
N SER A 44 8.37 -6.51 -6.40
CA SER A 44 8.10 -5.69 -5.22
C SER A 44 6.91 -6.21 -4.44
N TYR A 45 6.85 -5.90 -3.14
CA TYR A 45 5.76 -6.25 -2.24
C TYR A 45 5.09 -4.99 -1.68
N PHE A 46 3.90 -5.11 -1.09
CA PHE A 46 3.19 -3.95 -0.51
C PHE A 46 4.01 -3.19 0.54
N TYR A 47 4.83 -3.91 1.30
CA TYR A 47 5.80 -3.32 2.23
C TYR A 47 6.74 -2.31 1.55
N ASN A 48 7.18 -2.58 0.32
CA ASN A 48 8.08 -1.70 -0.43
C ASN A 48 7.38 -0.48 -1.04
N CYS A 49 6.05 -0.45 -1.08
CA CYS A 49 5.30 0.68 -1.64
C CYS A 49 5.47 1.98 -0.84
N LEU A 50 6.00 1.93 0.40
CA LEU A 50 6.37 3.15 1.14
C LEU A 50 7.43 3.96 0.38
N GLU A 51 8.40 3.27 -0.23
CA GLU A 51 9.49 3.88 -1.01
C GLU A 51 9.07 4.11 -2.46
N HIS A 52 8.18 3.28 -2.99
CA HIS A 52 7.70 3.29 -4.37
C HIS A 52 6.17 3.35 -4.49
N PRO A 53 5.52 4.45 -4.05
CA PRO A 53 4.05 4.59 -4.12
C PRO A 53 3.51 4.50 -5.55
N GLU A 54 4.32 4.91 -6.55
CA GLU A 54 3.96 4.87 -7.97
C GLU A 54 3.70 3.44 -8.48
N TYR A 55 4.35 2.42 -7.90
CA TYR A 55 4.11 1.03 -8.28
C TYR A 55 2.70 0.60 -7.89
N LEU A 56 2.26 0.95 -6.68
CA LEU A 56 0.91 0.65 -6.24
C LEU A 56 -0.13 1.33 -7.14
N VAL A 57 0.06 2.61 -7.46
CA VAL A 57 -0.87 3.36 -8.32
C VAL A 57 -0.98 2.72 -9.71
N ASP A 58 0.14 2.35 -10.32
CA ASP A 58 0.15 1.70 -11.62
C ASP A 58 -0.61 0.37 -11.60
N ILE A 59 -0.33 -0.50 -10.61
CA ILE A 59 -1.02 -1.79 -10.48
C ILE A 59 -2.52 -1.61 -10.25
N LEU A 60 -2.92 -0.67 -9.37
CA LEU A 60 -4.34 -0.45 -9.13
C LEU A 60 -5.05 0.14 -10.36
N LYS A 61 -4.39 1.00 -11.15
CA LYS A 61 -4.92 1.50 -12.42
C LYS A 61 -5.10 0.37 -13.44
N ILE A 62 -4.16 -0.57 -13.51
CA ILE A 62 -4.25 -1.74 -14.40
C ILE A 62 -5.43 -2.64 -14.01
N GLU A 63 -5.56 -2.98 -12.73
CA GLU A 63 -6.57 -3.94 -12.26
C GLU A 63 -7.99 -3.35 -12.22
N PHE A 64 -8.14 -2.05 -11.90
CA PHE A 64 -9.44 -1.46 -11.60
C PHE A 64 -9.88 -0.33 -12.55
N GLY A 65 -9.03 0.09 -13.49
CA GLY A 65 -9.27 1.33 -14.25
C GLY A 65 -9.54 2.49 -13.30
N ASP A 66 -10.56 3.30 -13.57
CA ASP A 66 -10.97 4.42 -12.70
C ASP A 66 -11.45 3.99 -11.30
N GLY A 67 -11.82 2.72 -11.11
CA GLY A 67 -12.25 2.18 -9.83
C GLY A 67 -11.19 2.26 -8.74
N TYR A 68 -9.91 2.37 -9.12
CA TYR A 68 -8.78 2.47 -8.19
C TYR A 68 -8.88 3.65 -7.22
N LEU A 69 -9.53 4.75 -7.60
CA LEU A 69 -9.71 5.94 -6.76
C LEU A 69 -10.42 5.61 -5.44
N SER A 70 -11.35 4.66 -5.47
CA SER A 70 -12.06 4.19 -4.27
C SER A 70 -11.14 3.45 -3.29
N ILE A 71 -10.17 2.70 -3.82
CA ILE A 71 -9.16 1.97 -3.07
C ILE A 71 -8.16 2.96 -2.46
N ILE A 72 -7.67 3.91 -3.26
CA ILE A 72 -6.81 5.00 -2.79
C ILE A 72 -7.48 5.77 -1.65
N LYS A 73 -8.78 6.09 -1.76
CA LYS A 73 -9.55 6.73 -0.69
C LYS A 73 -9.58 5.88 0.60
N ASN A 74 -9.70 4.55 0.49
CA ASN A 74 -9.68 3.66 1.64
C ASN A 74 -8.30 3.63 2.33
N ILE A 75 -7.23 3.55 1.53
CA ILE A 75 -5.85 3.58 2.01
C ILE A 75 -5.57 4.90 2.74
N ASN A 76 -5.95 6.04 2.14
CA ASN A 76 -5.81 7.36 2.77
C ASN A 76 -6.50 7.40 4.14
N LYS A 77 -7.75 6.94 4.24
CA LYS A 77 -8.51 6.93 5.50
C LYS A 77 -7.82 6.11 6.59
N ARG A 78 -7.16 5.00 6.23
CA ARG A 78 -6.44 4.14 7.18
C ARG A 78 -5.13 4.73 7.68
N LEU A 79 -4.53 5.65 6.91
CA LEU A 79 -3.22 6.22 7.19
C LEU A 79 -3.28 7.69 7.65
N GLU A 80 -4.46 8.31 7.62
CA GLU A 80 -4.67 9.73 7.93
C GLU A 80 -4.11 10.12 9.30
N GLU A 81 -4.35 9.30 10.33
CA GLU A 81 -3.85 9.56 11.69
C GLU A 81 -2.32 9.51 11.80
N PHE A 82 -1.64 8.85 10.87
CA PHE A 82 -0.18 8.72 10.81
C PHE A 82 0.48 9.73 9.86
N SER A 83 -0.30 10.59 9.22
CA SER A 83 0.18 11.58 8.24
C SER A 83 1.12 12.64 8.83
N TYR A 84 1.21 12.75 10.16
CA TYR A 84 2.22 13.57 10.84
C TYR A 84 3.65 13.04 10.64
N GLN A 85 3.79 11.78 10.23
CA GLN A 85 5.08 11.19 9.92
C GLN A 85 5.45 11.45 8.45
N ASP A 86 6.59 12.09 8.23
CA ASP A 86 7.02 12.49 6.88
C ASP A 86 7.02 11.37 5.83
N PRO A 87 7.45 10.12 6.14
CA PRO A 87 7.37 9.02 5.17
C PRO A 87 5.93 8.70 4.74
N ILE A 88 4.99 8.65 5.70
CA ILE A 88 3.58 8.39 5.42
C ILE A 88 2.99 9.55 4.62
N LYS A 89 3.28 10.79 4.99
CA LYS A 89 2.84 11.97 4.23
C LYS A 89 3.30 11.92 2.78
N LYS A 90 4.57 11.58 2.54
CA LYS A 90 5.13 11.43 1.18
C LYS A 90 4.46 10.31 0.40
N PHE A 91 4.25 9.16 1.04
CA PHE A 91 3.50 8.05 0.45
C PHE A 91 2.09 8.47 0.02
N LEU A 92 1.34 9.13 0.92
CA LEU A 92 -0.01 9.62 0.63
C LEU A 92 -0.01 10.60 -0.56
N LEU A 93 0.94 11.54 -0.62
CA LEU A 93 1.08 12.42 -1.78
C LEU A 93 1.42 11.65 -3.06
N GLY A 94 2.23 10.59 -2.97
CA GLY A 94 2.60 9.73 -4.09
C GLY A 94 1.42 8.96 -4.67
N ILE A 95 0.52 8.45 -3.83
CA ILE A 95 -0.61 7.64 -4.29
C ILE A 95 -1.84 8.44 -4.74
N ASN A 96 -1.88 9.75 -4.48
CA ASN A 96 -2.99 10.64 -4.84
C ASN A 96 -2.76 11.39 -6.16
N GLN A 97 -2.03 10.80 -7.11
CA GLN A 97 -1.69 11.39 -8.42
C GLN A 97 -2.62 10.96 -9.56
#